data_AF-A0A109QB39-F1
#
_entry.id   AF-A0A109QB39-F1
#
_cell.length_a   1.000
_cell.length_b   1.000
_cell.length_c   1.000
_cell.angle_alpha   90.00
_cell.angle_beta   90.00
_cell.angle_gamma   90.00
#
_symmetry.space_group_name_H-M   'P 1'
#
loop_
_entity.id
_entity.type
_entity.pdbx_description
1 polymer ?
#
loop_
_entity_poly.entity_id
_entity_poly.type
_entity_poly.pdbx_seq_one_letter_code
_entity_poly.pdbx_strand_id
1 'polypeptide(L)'
;MSEIRGGDLDALVDAIESPAREAHTAIGQGAHQIFLITGSHNIVNLDQNTKRYITTTISDELPNTKLVSVGMFNVNTRYGRVFDYEFGKTVPFVVHRHAEPHTIGNISTSLDRYARKALNKDVMIKFIADRDIDDRVKRYVVLDAWFVEQ
;
A
#
# COMPACT_ATOMS: atom_id res chain seq x y z
N MET A 1 29.29 -6.48 -5.30
CA MET A 1 27.86 -6.54 -5.68
C MET A 1 27.07 -6.35 -4.40
N SER A 2 26.37 -5.23 -4.29
CA SER A 2 25.57 -4.89 -3.10
C SER A 2 24.40 -5.86 -3.02
N GLU A 3 24.34 -6.71 -1.98
CA GLU A 3 23.16 -7.51 -1.69
C GLU A 3 22.02 -6.55 -1.35
N ILE A 4 21.06 -6.43 -2.27
CA ILE A 4 19.84 -5.65 -2.02
C ILE A 4 19.09 -6.39 -0.92
N ARG A 5 19.02 -5.81 0.28
CA ARG A 5 18.20 -6.34 1.37
C ARG A 5 16.75 -6.31 0.89
N GLY A 6 15.99 -7.40 1.07
CA GLY A 6 14.64 -7.53 0.53
C GLY A 6 13.71 -6.35 0.86
N GLY A 7 13.88 -5.73 2.04
CA GLY A 7 13.14 -4.52 2.42
C GLY A 7 13.48 -3.26 1.61
N ASP A 8 14.73 -3.10 1.17
CA ASP A 8 15.14 -1.95 0.34
C ASP A 8 14.59 -2.10 -1.09
N LEU A 9 14.51 -3.34 -1.60
CA LEU A 9 13.87 -3.62 -2.89
C LEU A 9 12.37 -3.32 -2.83
N ASP A 10 11.67 -3.81 -1.80
CA ASP A 10 10.24 -3.56 -1.61
C ASP A 10 9.94 -2.06 -1.53
N ALA A 11 10.75 -1.30 -0.77
CA ALA A 11 10.62 0.14 -0.67
C ALA A 11 10.86 0.86 -2.01
N LEU A 12 11.83 0.39 -2.80
CA LEU A 12 12.08 0.92 -4.15
C LEU A 12 10.90 0.64 -5.09
N VAL A 13 10.34 -0.58 -5.05
CA VAL A 13 9.18 -0.93 -5.88
C VAL A 13 7.95 -0.09 -5.50
N ASP A 14 7.69 0.09 -4.20
CA ASP A 14 6.62 0.97 -3.74
C ASP A 14 6.82 2.42 -4.23
N ALA A 15 8.07 2.91 -4.22
CA ALA A 15 8.39 4.26 -4.68
C ALA A 15 8.23 4.43 -6.20
N ILE A 16 8.52 3.39 -7.00
CA ILE A 16 8.42 3.46 -8.46
C ILE A 16 7.03 3.13 -9.00
N GLU A 17 6.13 2.53 -8.21
CA GLU A 17 4.83 2.07 -8.72
C GLU A 17 3.98 3.22 -9.28
N SER A 18 3.91 4.36 -8.58
CA SER A 18 3.15 5.54 -9.05
C SER A 18 3.68 6.12 -10.36
N PRO A 19 4.98 6.50 -10.48
CA PRO A 19 5.52 7.01 -11.73
C PRO A 19 5.48 5.98 -12.86
N ALA A 20 5.65 4.68 -12.55
CA ALA A 20 5.49 3.63 -13.55
C ALA A 20 4.03 3.53 -14.04
N ARG A 21 3.03 3.69 -13.17
CA ARG A 21 1.61 3.72 -13.58
C ARG A 21 1.30 4.94 -14.43
N GLU A 22 1.83 6.11 -14.07
CA GLU A 22 1.71 7.33 -14.87
C GLU A 22 2.32 7.17 -16.25
N ALA A 23 3.52 6.57 -16.37
CA ALA A 23 4.16 6.29 -17.65
C ALA A 23 3.30 5.40 -18.58
N HIS A 24 2.46 4.52 -18.02
CA HIS A 24 1.54 3.67 -18.78
C HIS A 24 0.20 4.34 -19.13
N THR A 25 -0.06 5.60 -18.74
CA THR A 25 -1.34 6.26 -19.04
C THR A 25 -1.57 6.45 -20.54
N ALA A 26 -0.52 6.80 -21.29
CA ALA A 26 -0.57 7.00 -22.74
C ALA A 26 -0.80 5.69 -23.55
N ILE A 27 -0.49 4.53 -22.95
CA ILE A 27 -0.70 3.22 -23.57
C ILE A 27 -2.21 2.93 -23.70
N GLY A 28 -2.71 2.74 -24.92
CA GLY A 28 -4.13 2.58 -25.21
C GLY A 28 -4.93 3.90 -25.25
N GLN A 29 -4.26 5.04 -25.12
CA GLN A 29 -4.83 6.40 -25.23
C GLN A 29 -4.10 7.23 -26.32
N GLY A 30 -3.53 6.55 -27.32
CA GLY A 30 -2.82 7.16 -28.45
C GLY A 30 -1.50 6.46 -28.79
N ALA A 31 -0.79 5.93 -27.80
CA ALA A 31 0.38 5.07 -27.99
C ALA A 31 0.01 3.61 -27.72
N HIS A 32 0.56 2.66 -28.48
CA HIS A 32 0.41 1.23 -28.18
C HIS A 32 1.60 0.68 -27.39
N GLN A 33 2.77 1.29 -27.56
CA GLN A 33 4.03 0.91 -26.93
C GLN A 33 4.87 2.16 -26.69
N ILE A 34 5.67 2.17 -25.61
CA ILE A 34 6.67 3.19 -25.32
C ILE A 34 8.01 2.49 -25.07
N PHE A 35 9.03 2.92 -25.81
CA PHE A 35 10.39 2.41 -25.66
C PHE A 35 11.28 3.47 -25.01
N LEU A 36 11.93 3.11 -23.92
CA LEU A 36 13.01 3.91 -23.34
C LEU A 36 14.34 3.36 -23.85
N ILE A 37 14.99 4.15 -24.70
CA ILE A 37 16.26 3.81 -25.34
C ILE A 37 17.36 4.69 -24.75
N THR A 38 18.47 4.09 -24.30
CA THR A 38 19.72 4.81 -24.04
C THR A 38 20.79 4.32 -25.00
N GLY A 39 21.45 5.24 -25.71
CA GLY A 39 22.35 4.88 -26.80
C GLY A 39 21.64 4.04 -27.86
N SER A 40 22.13 2.82 -28.09
CA SER A 40 21.59 1.86 -29.06
C SER A 40 20.79 0.70 -28.44
N HIS A 41 20.61 0.68 -27.12
CA HIS A 41 19.93 -0.42 -26.43
C HIS A 41 18.55 0.01 -25.90
N ASN A 42 17.56 -0.83 -26.14
CA ASN A 42 16.27 -0.73 -25.49
C ASN A 42 16.40 -1.19 -24.02
N ILE A 43 16.08 -0.32 -23.08
CA ILE A 43 16.21 -0.61 -21.65
C ILE A 43 14.87 -1.05 -21.08
N VAL A 44 13.77 -0.46 -21.55
CA VAL A 44 12.43 -0.70 -21.02
C VAL A 44 11.41 -0.58 -22.15
N ASN A 45 10.54 -1.58 -22.25
CA ASN A 45 9.38 -1.58 -23.12
C ASN A 45 8.12 -1.51 -22.25
N LEU A 46 7.31 -0.47 -22.44
CA LEU A 46 6.00 -0.31 -21.81
C LEU A 46 4.93 -0.64 -22.85
N ASP A 47 4.08 -1.62 -22.56
CA ASP A 47 3.01 -2.05 -23.47
C ASP A 47 1.71 -2.37 -22.70
N GLN A 48 0.73 -2.92 -23.42
CA GLN A 48 -0.57 -3.26 -22.84
C GLN A 48 -0.46 -4.35 -21.76
N ASN A 49 0.50 -5.27 -21.87
CA ASN A 49 0.70 -6.35 -20.92
C ASN A 49 1.35 -5.83 -19.64
N THR A 50 2.39 -5.00 -19.74
CA THR A 50 3.02 -4.36 -18.58
C THR A 50 2.08 -3.38 -17.88
N LYS A 51 1.24 -2.67 -18.65
CA LYS A 51 0.14 -1.85 -18.11
C LYS A 51 -0.84 -2.71 -17.31
N ARG A 52 -1.27 -3.85 -17.86
CA ARG A 52 -2.19 -4.76 -17.16
C ARG A 52 -1.55 -5.27 -15.87
N TYR A 53 -0.29 -5.70 -15.94
CA TYR A 53 0.47 -6.16 -14.78
C TYR A 53 0.48 -5.11 -13.65
N ILE A 54 0.80 -3.85 -13.96
CA ILE A 54 0.89 -2.81 -12.91
C ILE A 54 -0.48 -2.33 -12.39
N THR A 55 -1.53 -2.48 -13.19
CA THR A 55 -2.89 -2.02 -12.85
C THR A 55 -3.78 -3.09 -12.23
N THR A 56 -3.47 -4.37 -12.44
CA THR A 56 -4.19 -5.46 -11.80
C THR A 56 -3.98 -5.42 -10.29
N THR A 57 -5.09 -5.54 -9.58
CA THR A 57 -5.17 -5.68 -8.13
C THR A 57 -6.07 -6.87 -7.84
N ILE A 58 -5.61 -7.79 -7.00
CA ILE A 58 -6.37 -8.93 -6.53
C ILE A 58 -6.71 -8.64 -5.07
N SER A 59 -8.00 -8.53 -4.75
CA SER A 59 -8.44 -8.29 -3.38
C SER A 59 -8.74 -9.63 -2.69
N ASP A 60 -8.34 -9.77 -1.42
CA ASP A 60 -8.73 -10.93 -0.61
C ASP A 60 -10.27 -11.07 -0.57
N GLU A 61 -10.79 -12.30 -0.65
CA GLU A 61 -12.23 -12.56 -0.63
C GLU A 61 -12.86 -12.33 0.75
N LEU A 62 -12.09 -12.56 1.82
CA LEU A 62 -12.54 -12.47 3.20
C LEU A 62 -11.72 -11.44 3.99
N PRO A 63 -12.37 -10.65 4.87
CA PRO A 63 -11.65 -9.75 5.75
C PRO A 63 -10.76 -10.50 6.75
N ASN A 64 -9.55 -10.01 6.91
CA ASN A 64 -8.61 -10.44 7.94
C ASN A 64 -8.53 -9.40 9.06
N THR A 65 -7.98 -9.80 10.22
CA THR A 65 -7.71 -8.89 11.33
C THR A 65 -6.24 -8.92 11.71
N LYS A 66 -5.66 -7.76 12.00
CA LYS A 66 -4.25 -7.68 12.43
C LYS A 66 -3.99 -6.52 13.38
N LEU A 67 -3.12 -6.75 14.36
CA LEU A 67 -2.61 -5.69 15.24
C LEU A 67 -1.52 -4.91 14.53
N VAL A 68 -1.65 -3.59 14.48
CA VAL A 68 -0.74 -2.70 13.76
C VAL A 68 -0.47 -1.41 14.53
N SER A 69 0.62 -0.72 14.18
CA SER A 69 0.88 0.65 14.63
C SER A 69 0.61 1.65 13.51
N VAL A 70 -0.18 2.69 13.76
CA VAL A 70 -0.44 3.76 12.78
C VAL A 70 0.72 4.75 12.78
N GLY A 71 1.42 4.86 11.65
CA GLY A 71 2.55 5.80 11.48
C GLY A 71 2.18 7.09 10.78
N MET A 72 1.12 7.08 9.96
CA MET A 72 0.64 8.26 9.23
C MET A 72 -0.85 8.09 8.89
N PHE A 73 -1.63 9.16 8.98
CA PHE A 73 -3.01 9.16 8.52
C PHE A 73 -3.46 10.55 8.08
N ASN A 74 -4.05 10.64 6.89
CA ASN A 74 -4.71 11.82 6.37
C ASN A 74 -6.23 11.58 6.41
N VAL A 75 -6.91 12.24 7.35
CA VAL A 75 -8.36 12.08 7.56
C VAL A 75 -9.17 12.50 6.34
N ASN A 76 -8.73 13.54 5.61
CA ASN A 76 -9.46 14.08 4.46
C ASN A 76 -9.51 13.07 3.30
N THR A 77 -8.38 12.41 3.03
CA THR A 77 -8.28 11.44 1.93
C THR A 77 -8.58 10.01 2.37
N ARG A 78 -8.58 9.75 3.68
CA ARG A 78 -8.67 8.42 4.32
C ARG A 78 -7.48 7.49 4.06
N TYR A 79 -6.37 8.04 3.54
CA TYR A 79 -5.15 7.27 3.31
C TYR A 79 -4.18 7.40 4.47
N GLY A 80 -3.42 6.35 4.72
CA GLY A 80 -2.38 6.34 5.73
C GLY A 80 -1.36 5.24 5.53
N ARG A 81 -0.50 5.06 6.53
CA ARG A 81 0.49 4.00 6.60
C ARG A 81 0.48 3.38 7.99
N VAL A 82 0.51 2.06 8.03
CA VAL A 82 0.65 1.27 9.26
C VAL A 82 1.93 0.47 9.21
N PHE A 83 2.56 0.27 10.36
CA PHE A 83 3.59 -0.75 10.53
C PHE A 83 2.91 -2.09 10.82
N ASP A 84 3.07 -3.05 9.91
CA ASP A 84 2.64 -4.42 10.10
C ASP A 84 3.75 -5.19 10.82
N TYR A 85 3.45 -5.66 12.03
CA TYR A 85 4.41 -6.37 12.86
C TYR A 85 4.76 -7.77 12.35
N GLU A 86 3.84 -8.44 11.66
CA GLU A 86 4.08 -9.77 11.09
C GLU A 86 4.94 -9.69 9.83
N PHE A 87 4.73 -8.67 9.00
CA PHE A 87 5.56 -8.43 7.81
C PHE A 87 6.84 -7.64 8.11
N GLY A 88 6.93 -7.01 9.29
CA GLY A 88 8.09 -6.19 9.69
C GLY A 88 8.30 -4.96 8.80
N LYS A 89 7.25 -4.45 8.15
CA LYS A 89 7.35 -3.30 7.24
C LYS A 89 6.12 -2.40 7.29
N THR A 90 6.29 -1.20 6.73
CA THR A 90 5.20 -0.23 6.63
C THR A 90 4.34 -0.48 5.40
N VAL A 91 3.06 -0.78 5.59
CA VAL A 91 2.09 -1.03 4.53
C VAL A 91 1.14 0.16 4.40
N PRO A 92 0.87 0.66 3.19
CA PRO A 92 -0.13 1.70 3.00
C PRO A 92 -1.54 1.15 3.23
N PHE A 93 -2.43 2.00 3.71
CA PHE A 93 -3.84 1.65 3.88
C PHE A 93 -4.76 2.77 3.43
N VAL A 94 -6.01 2.39 3.18
CA VAL A 94 -7.13 3.31 2.97
C VAL A 94 -8.31 2.86 3.82
N VAL A 95 -8.97 3.79 4.51
CA VAL A 95 -10.22 3.49 5.23
C VAL A 95 -11.36 3.46 4.23
N HIS A 96 -12.09 2.35 4.21
CA HIS A 96 -13.22 2.15 3.32
C HIS A 96 -14.32 3.20 3.58
N ARG A 97 -15.10 3.53 2.54
CA ARG A 97 -16.13 4.57 2.63
C ARG A 97 -17.22 4.22 3.66
N HIS A 98 -17.53 2.93 3.74
CA HIS A 98 -18.50 2.32 4.64
C HIS A 98 -17.84 1.56 5.78
N ALA A 99 -16.62 1.93 6.17
CA ALA A 99 -16.02 1.40 7.38
C ALA A 99 -16.86 1.76 8.62
N GLU A 100 -16.70 0.99 9.69
CA GLU A 100 -17.42 1.24 10.95
C GLU A 100 -17.21 2.68 11.44
N PRO A 101 -18.22 3.37 11.98
CA PRO A 101 -18.15 4.81 12.26
C PRO A 101 -17.00 5.24 13.17
N HIS A 102 -16.56 4.35 14.06
CA HIS A 102 -15.50 4.61 15.03
C HIS A 102 -14.08 4.42 14.45
N THR A 103 -13.94 3.81 13.28
CA THR A 103 -12.66 3.45 12.64
C THR A 103 -11.72 4.65 12.52
N ILE A 104 -12.20 5.75 11.95
CA ILE A 104 -11.38 6.96 11.70
C ILE A 104 -10.91 7.57 13.03
N GLY A 105 -11.79 7.59 14.04
CA GLY A 105 -11.47 8.09 15.38
C GLY A 105 -10.40 7.25 16.07
N ASN A 106 -10.52 5.91 15.99
CA ASN A 106 -9.56 4.99 16.59
C ASN A 106 -8.19 5.05 15.90
N ILE A 107 -8.15 5.11 14.57
CA ILE A 107 -6.89 5.28 13.81
C ILE A 107 -6.22 6.61 14.16
N SER A 108 -6.98 7.70 14.23
CA SER A 108 -6.43 9.03 14.60
C SER A 108 -5.90 9.03 16.03
N THR A 109 -6.62 8.39 16.94
CA THR A 109 -6.20 8.24 18.34
C THR A 109 -4.94 7.38 18.47
N SER A 110 -4.84 6.30 17.69
CA SER A 110 -3.65 5.45 17.63
C SER A 110 -2.43 6.25 17.19
N LEU A 111 -2.56 7.07 16.14
CA LEU A 111 -1.49 7.94 15.65
C LEU A 111 -1.04 8.97 16.71
N ASP A 112 -1.98 9.61 17.39
CA ASP A 112 -1.68 10.55 18.47
C ASP A 112 -0.96 9.86 19.66
N ARG A 113 -1.44 8.68 20.06
CA ARG A 113 -0.78 7.87 21.11
C ARG A 113 0.63 7.44 20.70
N TYR A 114 0.83 7.09 19.43
CA TYR A 114 2.16 6.79 18.88
C TYR A 114 3.09 8.00 18.96
N ALA A 115 2.63 9.17 18.54
CA ALA A 115 3.41 10.41 18.60
C ALA A 115 3.83 10.77 20.04
N ARG A 116 2.96 10.48 21.01
CA ARG A 116 3.21 10.69 22.45
C ARG A 116 3.96 9.54 23.14
N LYS A 117 4.37 8.50 22.41
CA LYS A 117 5.04 7.29 22.94
C LYS A 117 4.23 6.58 24.05
N ALA A 118 2.91 6.59 23.96
CA ALA A 118 2.07 5.87 24.91
C ALA A 118 2.19 4.34 24.73
N LEU A 119 1.90 3.59 25.79
CA LEU A 119 1.96 2.12 25.79
C LEU A 119 0.85 1.50 24.93
N ASN A 120 -0.36 2.04 24.98
CA ASN A 120 -1.57 1.54 24.31
C ASN A 120 -1.83 2.21 22.95
N LYS A 121 -0.78 2.31 22.13
CA LYS A 121 -0.80 3.00 20.83
C LYS A 121 -1.26 2.12 19.67
N ASP A 122 -1.09 0.81 19.77
CA ASP A 122 -1.42 -0.13 18.70
C ASP A 122 -2.93 -0.34 18.58
N VAL A 123 -3.40 -0.61 17.36
CA VAL A 123 -4.82 -0.77 17.03
C VAL A 123 -5.00 -2.06 16.24
N MET A 124 -6.07 -2.80 16.54
CA MET A 124 -6.50 -3.92 15.71
C MET A 124 -7.26 -3.36 14.51
N ILE A 125 -6.88 -3.75 13.30
CA ILE A 125 -7.62 -3.41 12.08
C ILE A 125 -8.28 -4.64 11.51
N LYS A 126 -9.52 -4.51 11.03
CA LYS A 126 -10.16 -5.45 10.11
C LYS A 126 -10.03 -4.91 8.70
N PHE A 127 -9.51 -5.70 7.78
CA PHE A 127 -9.18 -5.22 6.44
C PHE A 127 -9.29 -6.32 5.38
N ILE A 128 -9.40 -5.89 4.13
CA ILE A 128 -9.14 -6.72 2.94
C ILE A 128 -7.77 -6.30 2.39
N ALA A 129 -6.89 -7.25 2.07
CA ALA A 129 -5.64 -6.93 1.40
C ALA A 129 -5.88 -6.79 -0.10
N ASP A 130 -5.48 -5.66 -0.66
CA ASP A 130 -5.29 -5.53 -2.10
C ASP A 130 -3.85 -5.97 -2.41
N ARG A 131 -3.71 -6.94 -3.30
CA ARG A 131 -2.45 -7.56 -3.69
C ARG A 131 -2.15 -7.35 -5.15
N ASP A 132 -0.88 -7.47 -5.52
CA ASP A 132 -0.51 -7.61 -6.92
C ASP A 132 -0.68 -9.05 -7.41
N ILE A 133 -0.33 -9.28 -8.68
CA ILE A 133 -0.44 -10.58 -9.33
C ILE A 133 0.54 -11.63 -8.77
N ASP A 134 1.59 -11.17 -8.07
CA ASP A 134 2.61 -12.02 -7.45
C ASP A 134 2.32 -12.24 -5.94
N ASP A 135 1.07 -12.01 -5.52
CA ASP A 135 0.55 -12.16 -4.14
C ASP A 135 1.17 -11.20 -3.11
N ARG A 136 1.91 -10.19 -3.56
CA ARG A 136 2.49 -9.19 -2.66
C ARG A 136 1.43 -8.15 -2.30
N VAL A 137 1.33 -7.87 -1.00
CA VAL A 137 0.39 -6.88 -0.45
C VAL A 137 0.76 -5.48 -0.96
N LYS A 138 -0.15 -4.88 -1.73
CA LYS A 138 -0.09 -3.49 -2.18
C LYS A 138 -0.62 -2.53 -1.13
N ARG A 139 -1.79 -2.83 -0.54
CA ARG A 139 -2.39 -2.00 0.52
C ARG A 139 -3.43 -2.76 1.35
N TYR A 140 -3.79 -2.19 2.49
CA TYR A 140 -4.98 -2.60 3.24
C TYR A 140 -6.17 -1.69 2.99
N VAL A 141 -7.32 -2.28 2.69
CA VAL A 141 -8.61 -1.61 2.69
C VAL A 141 -9.26 -1.86 4.05
N VAL A 142 -9.15 -0.89 4.96
CA VAL A 142 -9.60 -1.01 6.35
C VAL A 142 -11.11 -0.84 6.43
N LEU A 143 -11.78 -1.82 7.03
CA LEU A 143 -13.22 -1.89 7.23
C LEU A 143 -13.62 -1.53 8.67
N ASP A 144 -12.74 -1.80 9.63
CA ASP A 144 -12.98 -1.51 11.05
C ASP A 144 -11.64 -1.34 11.79
N ALA A 145 -11.62 -0.59 12.89
CA ALA A 145 -10.45 -0.47 13.76
C ALA A 145 -10.84 -0.25 15.22
N TRP A 146 -10.29 -1.05 16.13
CA TRP A 146 -10.54 -0.98 17.57
C TRP A 146 -9.28 -1.21 18.40
N PHE A 147 -9.27 -0.65 19.61
CA PHE A 147 -8.22 -0.96 20.58
C PHE A 147 -8.52 -2.29 21.23
N VAL A 148 -7.49 -3.13 21.41
CA VAL A 148 -7.60 -4.34 22.22
C VAL A 148 -7.51 -3.90 23.68
N GLU A 149 -8.53 -4.22 24.48
CA GLU A 149 -8.47 -4.02 25.93
C GLU A 149 -7.34 -4.88 26.51
N GLN A 150 -6.51 -4.28 27.37
CA GLN A 150 -5.43 -4.96 28.09
C GLN A 150 -5.97 -5.63 29.35
#